data_AF-A0A2E3FN29-F1
#
_entry.id   AF-A0A2E3FN29-F1
#
_cell.length_a   1.000
_cell.length_b   1.000
_cell.length_c   1.000
_cell.angle_alpha   90.00
_cell.angle_beta   90.00
_cell.angle_gamma   90.00
#
_symmetry.space_group_name_H-M   'P 1'
#
loop_
_entity.id
_entity.type
_entity.pdbx_description
1 polymer ?
#
loop_
_entity_poly.entity_id
_entity_poly.type
_entity_poly.pdbx_seq_one_letter_code
_entity_poly.pdbx_strand_id
1 'polypeptide(L)' 'MSNRQMIYDALVEHAKGHIKKHAANVEIYMEKAVGVGEHPDILEAIEKELQVIAQYHDQLEVLEKYIKRD' A
#
# COMPACT_ATOMS: atom_id res chain seq x y z
N MET A 1 9.85 2.77 25.84
CA MET A 1 8.66 2.78 24.96
C MET A 1 7.60 1.91 25.61
N SER A 2 6.35 2.37 25.65
CA SER A 2 5.26 1.52 26.14
C SER A 2 4.92 0.45 25.10
N ASN A 3 4.36 -0.69 25.52
CA ASN A 3 3.91 -1.72 24.58
C ASN A 3 2.90 -1.17 23.57
N ARG A 4 2.09 -0.19 23.97
CA ARG A 4 1.13 0.51 23.09
C ARG A 4 1.85 1.25 21.96
N GLN A 5 2.87 2.05 22.28
CA GLN A 5 3.66 2.78 21.29
C GLN A 5 4.34 1.82 20.31
N MET A 6 4.90 0.71 20.83
CA MET A 6 5.53 -0.30 19.96
C MET A 6 4.52 -0.94 18.99
N ILE A 7 3.31 -1.27 19.46
CA ILE A 7 2.26 -1.83 18.60
C ILE A 7 1.80 -0.81 17.56
N TYR A 8 1.59 0.44 17.96
CA TYR A 8 1.20 1.51 17.04
C TYR A 8 2.25 1.70 15.93
N ASP A 9 3.52 1.86 16.32
CA ASP A 9 4.61 2.07 15.38
C ASP A 9 4.80 0.84 14.46
N ALA A 10 4.62 -0.38 14.97
CA ALA A 10 4.67 -1.60 14.16
C ALA A 10 3.54 -1.67 13.11
N LEU A 11 2.32 -1.27 13.47
CA LEU A 11 1.19 -1.23 12.53
C LEU A 11 1.42 -0.20 11.43
N VAL A 12 1.92 0.98 11.80
CA VAL A 12 2.24 2.05 10.84
C VAL A 12 3.32 1.59 9.85
N GLU A 13 4.42 1.02 10.33
CA GLU A 13 5.50 0.57 9.45
C GLU A 13 5.08 -0.62 8.58
N HIS A 14 4.23 -1.52 9.09
CA HIS A 14 3.66 -2.60 8.29
C HIS A 14 2.81 -2.07 7.12
N ALA A 15 1.89 -1.14 7.39
CA ALA A 15 1.04 -0.54 6.35
C ALA A 15 1.88 0.23 5.32
N LYS A 16 2.85 1.04 5.74
CA LYS A 16 3.78 1.73 4.84
C LYS A 16 4.59 0.77 3.98
N GLY A 17 5.04 -0.35 4.55
CA GLY A 17 5.75 -1.39 3.83
C GLY A 17 4.92 -1.98 2.69
N HIS A 18 3.65 -2.31 2.96
CA HIS A 18 2.74 -2.80 1.92
C HIS A 18 2.47 -1.74 0.85
N ILE A 19 2.18 -0.49 1.23
CA ILE A 19 1.97 0.60 0.27
C ILE A 19 3.17 0.72 -0.67
N LYS A 20 4.40 0.76 -0.13
CA LYS A 20 5.62 0.87 -0.95
C LYS A 20 5.80 -0.33 -1.88
N LYS A 21 5.57 -1.55 -1.38
CA LYS A 21 5.68 -2.78 -2.17
C LYS A 21 4.69 -2.79 -3.34
N HIS A 22 3.42 -2.50 -3.07
CA HIS A 22 2.37 -2.50 -4.08
C HIS A 22 2.52 -1.33 -5.06
N ALA A 23 2.97 -0.16 -4.61
CA ALA A 23 3.31 0.96 -5.50
C ALA A 23 4.46 0.59 -6.46
N ALA A 24 5.50 -0.08 -5.98
CA ALA A 24 6.58 -0.56 -6.84
C ALA A 24 6.09 -1.56 -7.90
N ASN A 25 5.14 -2.43 -7.56
CA ASN A 25 4.53 -3.32 -8.54
C ASN A 25 3.77 -2.55 -9.63
N VAL A 26 3.01 -1.51 -9.26
CA VAL A 26 2.31 -0.64 -10.22
C VAL A 26 3.30 0.00 -11.19
N GLU A 27 4.38 0.60 -10.70
CA GLU A 27 5.41 1.22 -11.56
C GLU A 27 6.01 0.20 -12.53
N ILE A 28 6.36 -1.00 -12.06
CA ILE A 28 6.89 -2.08 -12.91
C ILE A 28 5.88 -2.48 -14.00
N TYR A 29 4.59 -2.55 -13.67
CA TYR A 29 3.55 -2.87 -14.66
C TYR A 29 3.34 -1.73 -15.67
N MET A 30 3.38 -0.47 -15.22
CA MET A 30 3.28 0.71 -16.09
C MET A 30 4.46 0.80 -17.06
N GLU A 31 5.69 0.54 -16.60
CA GLU A 31 6.88 0.50 -17.47
C GLU A 31 6.80 -0.63 -18.50
N LYS A 32 6.31 -1.82 -18.10
CA LYS A 32 6.15 -2.98 -19.00
C LYS A 32 5.06 -2.78 -20.05
N ALA A 33 4.03 -1.97 -19.76
CA ALA A 33 2.95 -1.67 -20.71
C ALA A 33 3.40 -0.82 -21.90
N VAL A 34 4.55 -0.13 -21.82
CA VAL A 34 5.03 0.79 -22.88
C VAL A 34 5.57 0.05 -24.13
N GLY A 35 5.72 -1.29 -24.09
CA GLY A 35 6.37 -2.05 -25.17
C GLY A 35 5.45 -2.81 -26.12
N VAL A 36 4.25 -3.21 -25.68
CA VAL A 36 3.37 -4.09 -26.44
C VAL A 36 1.94 -3.75 -26.09
N GLY A 37 1.07 -3.52 -27.08
CA GLY A 37 -0.37 -3.34 -26.89
C GLY A 37 -1.09 -4.62 -26.46
N GLU A 38 -0.51 -5.36 -25.51
CA GLU A 38 -0.90 -6.72 -25.17
C GLU A 38 -1.39 -6.84 -23.72
N HIS A 39 -2.65 -7.27 -23.66
CA HIS A 39 -3.43 -7.85 -22.57
C HIS A 39 -4.11 -6.92 -21.54
N PRO A 40 -5.45 -7.06 -21.38
CA PRO A 40 -6.20 -6.44 -20.27
C PRO A 40 -5.68 -6.85 -18.88
N ASP A 41 -4.96 -7.96 -18.79
CA ASP A 41 -4.41 -8.51 -17.54
C ASP A 41 -3.45 -7.55 -16.82
N ILE A 42 -2.74 -6.67 -17.54
CA ILE A 42 -1.83 -5.68 -16.92
C ILE A 42 -2.63 -4.58 -16.22
N LEU A 43 -3.70 -4.08 -16.85
CA LEU A 43 -4.57 -3.07 -16.23
C LEU A 43 -5.29 -3.65 -15.02
N GLU A 44 -5.81 -4.89 -15.14
CA GLU A 44 -6.44 -5.58 -14.01
C GLU A 44 -5.43 -5.83 -12.86
N ALA A 45 -4.17 -6.15 -13.18
CA ALA A 45 -3.12 -6.27 -12.18
C ALA A 45 -2.86 -4.92 -11.48
N ILE A 46 -2.73 -3.83 -12.23
CA ILE A 46 -2.56 -2.48 -11.66
C ILE A 46 -3.75 -2.14 -10.74
N GLU A 47 -4.98 -2.39 -11.16
CA GLU A 47 -6.18 -2.15 -10.35
C GLU A 47 -6.15 -2.93 -9.03
N LYS A 48 -5.73 -4.20 -9.06
CA LYS A 48 -5.57 -5.02 -7.85
C LYS A 48 -4.50 -4.47 -6.92
N GLU A 49 -3.35 -4.05 -7.43
CA GLU A 49 -2.30 -3.45 -6.61
C GLU A 49 -2.77 -2.13 -5.97
N LEU A 50 -3.47 -1.27 -6.74
CA LEU A 50 -4.04 -0.02 -6.25
C LEU A 50 -5.11 -0.23 -5.17
N GLN A 51 -5.95 -1.25 -5.28
CA GLN A 51 -6.92 -1.61 -4.23
C GLN A 51 -6.24 -1.94 -2.91
N VAL A 52 -5.11 -2.65 -2.94
CA VAL A 52 -4.35 -2.97 -1.73
C VAL A 52 -3.69 -1.72 -1.15
N ILE A 53 -3.16 -0.83 -2.00
CA ILE A 53 -2.64 0.47 -1.56
C ILE A 53 -3.74 1.27 -0.84
N ALA A 54 -4.92 1.38 -1.44
CA ALA A 54 -6.06 2.10 -0.85
C ALA A 54 -6.43 1.51 0.52
N GLN A 55 -6.52 0.18 0.63
CA GLN A 55 -6.81 -0.50 1.90
C GLN A 55 -5.82 -0.13 3.01
N TYR A 56 -4.51 -0.17 2.73
CA TYR A 56 -3.49 0.16 3.74
C TYR A 56 -3.40 1.67 4.01
N HIS A 57 -3.70 2.50 3.03
CA HIS A 57 -3.81 3.94 3.21
C HIS A 57 -4.95 4.28 4.18
N ASP A 58 -6.13 3.70 3.97
CA ASP A 58 -7.28 3.86 4.87
C ASP A 58 -6.96 3.40 6.29
N GLN A 59 -6.21 2.30 6.45
CA GLN A 59 -5.76 1.84 7.76
C GLN A 59 -4.85 2.85 8.45
N LEU A 60 -3.92 3.49 7.71
CA LEU A 60 -3.09 4.56 8.26
C LEU A 60 -3.93 5.75 8.69
N GLU A 61 -4.88 6.19 7.86
CA GLU A 61 -5.77 7.30 8.22
C GLU A 61 -6.61 6.98 9.47
N VAL A 62 -7.13 5.76 9.59
CA VAL A 62 -7.88 5.31 10.76
C VAL A 62 -6.99 5.30 12.01
N LEU A 63 -5.76 4.78 11.89
CA LEU A 63 -4.79 4.77 12.99
C LEU A 63 -4.46 6.20 13.43
N GLU A 64 -4.18 7.11 12.50
CA GLU A 64 -3.86 8.51 12.80
C GLU A 64 -5.04 9.28 13.39
N LYS A 65 -6.26 9.04 12.88
CA LYS A 65 -7.45 9.78 13.28
C LYS A 65 -8.05 9.32 14.61
N TYR A 66 -8.02 8.01 14.89
CA TYR A 66 -8.76 7.43 16.02
C TYR A 66 -7.85 6.85 17.11
N ILE A 67 -6.61 6.49 16.80
CA ILE A 67 -5.72 5.83 17.75
C ILE A 67 -4.56 6.76 18.12
N LYS A 68 -4.60 7.34 19.32
CA LYS A 68 -3.51 8.19 19.82
C LYS A 68 -2.25 7.36 20.07
N ARG A 69 -1.10 7.87 19.61
CA ARG A 69 0.22 7.24 19.81
C ARG A 69 0.71 7.36 21.26
N ASP A 70 0.20 8.35 21.99
CA ASP A 70 0.57 8.74 23.36
C ASP A 70 0.53 7.56 24.36
#